data_AF-A0A1L9B3K5-F1
#
_entry.id   AF-A0A1L9B3K5-F1
#
_cell.length_a   1.000
_cell.length_b   1.000
_cell.length_c   1.000
_cell.angle_alpha   90.00
_cell.angle_beta   90.00
_cell.angle_gamma   90.00
#
_symmetry.space_group_name_H-M   'P 1'
#
loop_
_entity.id
_entity.type
_entity.pdbx_description
1 polymer ?
#
loop_
_entity_poly.entity_id
_entity_poly.type
_entity_poly.pdbx_seq_one_letter_code
_entity_poly.pdbx_strand_id
1 'polypeptide(L)'
;MRRWSLLLLLSAAPALSQENPPTEAPPAQAPAAEAPASEAPAAEAPAAESPRPSRRRSRTRSEPPAPTPAPAEAPAPTPAAEVAEPRPTSRTGSEQERIRKVAHHLVDSLLSGDVRGAVAYLAFPFQLEERRFDAPEPLVATWVKELRNKRTDLVTLYDIEVLPYAELERKYGKPPARLGAIIPRGTEVYAAVANLSGRAAIILYRQTEDGWKAFAYTD
;
A
#
# COMPACT_ATOMS: atom_id res chain seq x y z
N MET A 1 12.96 0.16 -29.69
CA MET A 1 13.36 0.60 -28.33
C MET A 1 13.00 2.07 -28.19
N ARG A 2 11.83 2.38 -27.59
CA ARG A 2 11.35 3.77 -27.46
C ARG A 2 11.89 4.35 -26.15
N ARG A 3 12.74 5.37 -26.29
CA ARG A 3 13.31 6.16 -25.21
C ARG A 3 12.21 7.01 -24.57
N TRP A 4 12.02 6.89 -23.26
CA TRP A 4 11.23 7.86 -22.50
C TRP A 4 12.14 9.05 -22.23
N SER A 5 11.92 10.13 -22.97
CA SER A 5 12.71 11.35 -22.87
C SER A 5 12.40 12.08 -21.57
N LEU A 6 13.47 12.36 -20.83
CA LEU A 6 13.60 13.55 -20.01
C LEU A 6 13.04 14.78 -20.74
N LEU A 7 12.25 15.58 -20.04
CA LEU A 7 12.19 17.02 -20.28
C LEU A 7 12.36 17.74 -18.95
N LEU A 8 13.63 17.84 -18.59
CA LEU A 8 14.24 18.95 -17.87
C LEU A 8 14.02 20.21 -18.72
N LEU A 9 13.27 21.19 -18.22
CA LEU A 9 13.37 22.58 -18.69
C LEU A 9 14.02 23.41 -17.59
N LEU A 10 15.34 23.42 -17.69
CA LEU A 10 16.24 24.43 -17.14
C LEU A 10 15.88 25.77 -17.81
N SER A 11 15.37 26.74 -17.05
CA SER A 11 15.40 28.14 -17.48
C SER A 11 16.51 28.84 -16.69
N ALA A 12 17.43 29.42 -17.46
CA ALA A 12 18.68 29.99 -17.01
C ALA A 12 18.48 31.26 -16.18
N ALA A 13 19.31 31.42 -15.16
CA ALA A 13 19.58 32.70 -14.53
C ALA A 13 20.51 33.54 -15.42
N PRO A 14 20.37 34.87 -15.43
CA PRO A 14 21.50 35.76 -15.62
C PRO A 14 21.97 36.28 -14.25
N ALA A 15 23.23 36.00 -13.93
CA ALA A 15 23.97 36.73 -12.92
C ALA A 15 24.26 38.14 -13.46
N LEU A 16 23.76 39.17 -12.76
CA LEU A 16 24.35 40.50 -12.79
C LEU A 16 24.59 40.94 -11.34
N SER A 17 25.86 41.15 -11.04
CA SER A 17 26.37 41.79 -9.84
C SER A 17 25.69 43.14 -9.61
N GLN A 18 25.21 43.39 -8.39
CA GLN A 18 25.27 44.72 -7.82
C GLN A 18 25.51 44.64 -6.30
N GLU A 19 26.62 45.24 -5.92
CA GLU A 19 27.20 45.37 -4.59
C GLU A 19 26.72 46.67 -3.92
N ASN A 20 26.66 46.65 -2.58
CA ASN A 20 26.55 47.76 -1.59
C ASN A 20 25.18 48.40 -1.26
N PRO A 21 24.99 48.94 -0.03
CA PRO A 21 25.54 48.59 1.30
C PRO A 21 24.40 48.47 2.37
N PRO A 22 24.66 48.29 3.69
CA PRO A 22 23.64 47.88 4.66
C PRO A 22 22.81 49.08 5.14
N THR A 23 21.49 48.96 5.08
CA THR A 23 20.57 49.92 5.71
C THR A 23 19.93 49.26 6.93
N GLU A 24 20.46 49.63 8.09
CA GLU A 24 19.76 50.03 9.31
C GLU A 24 18.47 49.27 9.68
N ALA A 25 18.58 48.50 10.77
CA ALA A 25 17.45 47.96 11.50
C ALA A 25 16.63 49.09 12.17
N PRO A 26 15.30 49.14 12.00
CA PRO A 26 14.44 49.79 12.98
C PRO A 26 14.10 48.79 14.11
N PRO A 27 14.09 49.23 15.37
CA PRO A 27 13.73 48.39 16.51
C PRO A 27 12.21 48.20 16.60
N ALA A 28 11.86 47.01 17.12
CA ALA A 28 10.73 46.71 17.99
C ALA A 28 9.41 47.48 17.79
N GLN A 29 8.41 46.79 17.23
CA GLN A 29 7.07 46.84 17.78
C GLN A 29 6.49 45.43 17.85
N ALA A 30 6.37 44.92 19.07
CA ALA A 30 5.46 43.85 19.40
C ALA A 30 4.06 44.47 19.58
N PRO A 31 3.04 44.05 18.82
CA PRO A 31 1.68 44.18 19.28
C PRO A 31 1.35 43.01 20.20
N ALA A 32 0.78 43.40 21.33
CA ALA A 32 0.34 42.57 22.41
C ALA A 32 -0.71 41.52 21.99
N ALA A 33 -0.74 40.47 22.81
CA ALA A 33 -1.78 39.49 22.97
C ALA A 33 -3.20 39.98 22.68
N GLU A 34 -3.93 39.20 21.89
CA GLU A 34 -5.31 38.85 22.20
C GLU A 34 -5.48 37.34 22.00
N ALA A 35 -5.60 36.64 23.12
CA ALA A 35 -6.12 35.30 23.18
C ALA A 35 -7.65 35.38 23.14
N PRO A 36 -8.35 34.73 22.20
CA PRO A 36 -9.72 34.33 22.44
C PRO A 36 -9.70 33.11 23.36
N ALA A 37 -10.10 33.36 24.60
CA ALA A 37 -10.53 32.33 25.54
C ALA A 37 -11.81 31.65 25.02
N SER A 38 -11.94 30.38 25.43
CA SER A 38 -13.20 29.62 25.58
C SER A 38 -14.07 29.43 24.35
N GLU A 39 -14.17 28.18 23.91
CA GLU A 39 -15.31 27.35 24.31
C GLU A 39 -14.98 25.87 24.10
N ALA A 40 -14.98 25.13 25.20
CA ALA A 40 -15.08 23.69 25.20
C ALA A 40 -16.56 23.33 25.00
N PRO A 41 -16.93 22.51 24.00
CA PRO A 41 -18.15 21.74 24.10
C PRO A 41 -17.86 20.54 25.00
N ALA A 42 -18.72 20.44 26.01
CA ALA A 42 -18.80 19.38 26.98
C ALA A 42 -18.95 18.01 26.33
N ALA A 43 -18.48 17.03 27.10
CA ALA A 43 -18.73 15.60 26.99
C ALA A 43 -20.15 15.24 26.56
N GLU A 44 -20.25 14.36 25.56
CA GLU A 44 -21.26 13.31 25.57
C GLU A 44 -20.56 11.96 25.42
N ALA A 45 -20.55 11.25 26.54
CA ALA A 45 -20.27 9.83 26.59
C ALA A 45 -21.56 9.09 26.21
N PRO A 46 -21.59 8.28 25.13
CA PRO A 46 -22.57 7.21 25.06
C PRO A 46 -22.11 6.06 25.96
N ALA A 47 -23.02 5.74 26.88
CA ALA A 47 -22.95 4.70 27.87
C ALA A 47 -22.50 3.35 27.28
N ALA A 48 -21.73 2.65 28.11
CA ALA A 48 -21.42 1.24 27.98
C ALA A 48 -22.69 0.40 27.80
N GLU A 49 -22.77 -0.35 26.71
CA GLU A 49 -23.64 -1.52 26.64
C GLU A 49 -22.76 -2.78 26.54
N SER A 50 -22.61 -3.45 27.68
CA SER A 50 -22.13 -4.82 27.76
C SER A 50 -23.32 -5.77 27.64
N PRO A 51 -23.40 -6.64 26.62
CA PRO A 51 -24.16 -7.87 26.74
C PRO A 51 -23.30 -8.94 27.40
N ARG A 52 -23.77 -9.38 28.57
CA ARG A 52 -23.25 -10.48 29.38
C ARG A 52 -23.23 -11.82 28.64
N PRO A 53 -22.34 -12.74 29.03
CA PRO A 53 -22.21 -14.07 28.43
C PRO A 53 -23.36 -14.99 28.84
N SER A 54 -24.16 -15.43 27.88
CA SER A 54 -25.14 -16.50 28.09
C SER A 54 -24.46 -17.87 27.97
N ARG A 55 -24.21 -18.40 29.16
CA ARG A 55 -23.92 -19.77 29.50
C ARG A 55 -24.84 -20.81 28.79
N ARG A 56 -24.17 -21.84 28.27
CA ARG A 56 -24.33 -23.26 28.69
C ARG A 56 -25.55 -24.02 28.14
N ARG A 57 -25.26 -25.12 27.43
CA ARG A 57 -25.52 -26.55 27.74
C ARG A 57 -25.62 -27.31 26.41
N SER A 58 -24.76 -28.31 26.17
CA SER A 58 -25.05 -29.76 26.37
C SER A 58 -26.16 -30.22 25.41
N ARG A 59 -26.08 -31.30 24.64
CA ARG A 59 -25.43 -32.60 24.83
C ARG A 59 -25.78 -33.45 23.58
N THR A 60 -24.89 -34.37 23.24
CA THR A 60 -25.09 -35.74 22.71
C THR A 60 -26.22 -36.04 21.72
N ARG A 61 -25.89 -36.80 20.65
CA ARG A 61 -26.64 -37.89 19.96
C ARG A 61 -26.27 -37.87 18.47
N SER A 62 -25.83 -38.92 17.77
CA SER A 62 -25.88 -40.36 17.95
C SER A 62 -24.79 -41.02 17.09
N GLU A 63 -24.05 -41.96 17.65
CA GLU A 63 -23.60 -43.19 16.96
C GLU A 63 -24.75 -44.22 17.11
N PRO A 64 -25.02 -45.16 16.16
CA PRO A 64 -24.21 -46.40 15.97
C PRO A 64 -24.36 -47.03 14.54
N PRO A 65 -24.07 -48.32 14.25
CA PRO A 65 -22.91 -49.19 14.54
C PRO A 65 -22.26 -49.77 13.24
N ALA A 66 -21.06 -50.35 13.37
CA ALA A 66 -20.52 -51.43 12.50
C ALA A 66 -20.67 -52.78 13.27
N PRO A 67 -20.50 -54.02 12.72
CA PRO A 67 -19.74 -54.51 11.54
C PRO A 67 -20.54 -55.54 10.67
N THR A 68 -20.09 -56.17 9.57
CA THR A 68 -19.00 -57.18 9.32
C THR A 68 -19.13 -57.69 7.84
N PRO A 69 -18.38 -58.72 7.35
CA PRO A 69 -17.13 -58.74 6.58
C PRO A 69 -17.27 -58.94 5.03
N ALA A 70 -16.10 -58.93 4.37
CA ALA A 70 -15.82 -59.07 2.92
C ALA A 70 -16.34 -60.36 2.24
N PRO A 71 -16.38 -60.36 0.89
CA PRO A 71 -15.52 -61.28 0.15
C PRO A 71 -14.61 -60.59 -0.89
N ALA A 72 -13.47 -61.24 -1.13
CA ALA A 72 -12.40 -60.83 -2.01
C ALA A 72 -12.79 -60.81 -3.49
N GLU A 73 -12.39 -59.74 -4.19
CA GLU A 73 -12.05 -59.77 -5.61
C GLU A 73 -10.76 -58.95 -5.85
N ALA A 74 -9.69 -59.65 -6.17
CA ALA A 74 -8.69 -59.19 -7.14
C ALA A 74 -9.08 -59.81 -8.50
N PRO A 75 -8.67 -59.31 -9.69
CA PRO A 75 -7.55 -58.38 -9.96
C PRO A 75 -7.76 -57.29 -11.05
N ALA A 76 -6.93 -56.22 -10.98
CA ALA A 76 -6.37 -55.39 -12.07
C ALA A 76 -7.31 -54.60 -13.03
N PRO A 77 -6.82 -53.60 -13.79
CA PRO A 77 -5.54 -52.89 -13.76
C PRO A 77 -5.70 -51.39 -13.39
N THR A 78 -4.63 -50.82 -12.84
CA THR A 78 -4.41 -49.38 -12.65
C THR A 78 -4.76 -48.60 -13.93
N PRO A 79 -5.78 -47.71 -13.92
CA PRO A 79 -5.80 -46.63 -14.89
C PRO A 79 -4.61 -45.75 -14.54
N ALA A 80 -3.74 -45.63 -15.53
CA ALA A 80 -2.65 -44.67 -15.66
C ALA A 80 -2.77 -43.51 -14.68
N ALA A 81 -1.69 -43.29 -13.94
CA ALA A 81 -1.38 -42.05 -13.25
C ALA A 81 -1.97 -40.86 -14.03
N GLU A 82 -3.13 -40.40 -13.56
CA GLU A 82 -3.67 -39.13 -13.97
C GLU A 82 -2.64 -38.12 -13.48
N VAL A 83 -1.91 -37.61 -14.47
CA VAL A 83 -0.95 -36.53 -14.37
C VAL A 83 -1.53 -35.53 -13.39
N ALA A 84 -0.95 -35.47 -12.19
CA ALA A 84 -1.23 -34.42 -11.24
C ALA A 84 -0.84 -33.12 -11.95
N GLU A 85 -1.83 -32.48 -12.57
CA GLU A 85 -1.73 -31.10 -13.02
C GLU A 85 -1.24 -30.29 -11.82
N PRO A 86 -0.18 -29.50 -11.96
CA PRO A 86 0.27 -28.65 -10.88
C PRO A 86 -0.86 -27.65 -10.60
N ARG A 87 -1.47 -27.71 -9.41
CA ARG A 87 -2.30 -26.62 -8.89
C ARG A 87 -1.41 -25.65 -8.10
N PRO A 88 -0.91 -24.55 -8.70
CA PRO A 88 -0.46 -23.39 -7.92
C PRO A 88 -1.40 -22.17 -8.04
N THR A 89 -2.48 -22.20 -8.81
CA THR A 89 -3.25 -20.99 -9.13
C THR A 89 -4.14 -20.47 -7.99
N SER A 90 -4.59 -21.32 -7.06
CA SER A 90 -5.55 -20.91 -6.03
C SER A 90 -4.92 -20.05 -4.92
N ARG A 91 -3.63 -20.27 -4.58
CA ARG A 91 -2.95 -19.48 -3.55
C ARG A 91 -2.65 -18.07 -4.06
N THR A 92 -2.02 -17.96 -5.23
CA THR A 92 -1.68 -16.69 -5.88
C THR A 92 -2.92 -15.82 -6.10
N GLY A 93 -4.04 -16.39 -6.59
CA GLY A 93 -5.28 -15.63 -6.75
C GLY A 93 -5.82 -15.06 -5.43
N SER A 94 -5.67 -15.80 -4.32
CA SER A 94 -6.10 -15.32 -2.99
C SER A 94 -5.19 -14.23 -2.42
N GLU A 95 -3.89 -14.28 -2.71
CA GLU A 95 -2.92 -13.26 -2.29
C GLU A 95 -3.08 -11.98 -3.10
N GLN A 96 -3.21 -12.10 -4.42
CA GLN A 96 -3.50 -10.98 -5.32
C GLN A 96 -4.75 -10.22 -4.90
N GLU A 97 -5.82 -10.92 -4.50
CA GLU A 97 -7.04 -10.29 -4.01
C GLU A 97 -6.83 -9.55 -2.68
N ARG A 98 -6.04 -10.11 -1.75
CA ARG A 98 -5.68 -9.41 -0.49
C ARG A 98 -4.86 -8.17 -0.77
N ILE A 99 -3.85 -8.28 -1.64
CA ILE A 99 -2.99 -7.15 -2.04
C ILE A 99 -3.82 -6.09 -2.76
N ARG A 100 -4.75 -6.49 -3.64
CA ARG A 100 -5.65 -5.56 -4.34
C ARG A 100 -6.46 -4.74 -3.34
N LYS A 101 -7.03 -5.37 -2.31
CA LYS A 101 -7.77 -4.66 -1.25
C LYS A 101 -6.87 -3.68 -0.50
N VAL A 102 -5.69 -4.11 -0.08
CA VAL A 102 -4.72 -3.23 0.60
C VAL A 102 -4.31 -2.06 -0.31
N ALA A 103 -4.05 -2.31 -1.58
CA ALA A 103 -3.70 -1.29 -2.56
C ALA A 103 -4.84 -0.29 -2.78
N HIS A 104 -6.08 -0.78 -2.84
CA HIS A 104 -7.24 0.09 -2.98
C HIS A 104 -7.38 1.01 -1.76
N HIS A 105 -7.20 0.50 -0.55
CA HIS A 105 -7.21 1.32 0.66
C HIS A 105 -6.07 2.34 0.67
N LEU A 106 -4.85 1.92 0.33
CA LEU A 106 -3.70 2.82 0.28
C LEU A 106 -3.92 3.96 -0.73
N VAL A 107 -4.38 3.65 -1.95
CA VAL A 107 -4.66 4.66 -2.97
C VAL A 107 -5.80 5.58 -2.54
N ASP A 108 -6.88 5.04 -1.96
CA ASP A 108 -7.99 5.83 -1.43
C ASP A 108 -7.55 6.81 -0.33
N SER A 109 -6.70 6.37 0.60
CA SER A 109 -6.08 7.24 1.61
C SER A 109 -5.23 8.35 0.98
N LEU A 110 -4.45 8.06 -0.07
CA LEU A 110 -3.66 9.07 -0.77
C LEU A 110 -4.52 10.08 -1.55
N LEU A 111 -5.59 9.61 -2.21
CA LEU A 111 -6.49 10.47 -2.98
C LEU A 111 -7.34 11.39 -2.09
N SER A 112 -7.76 10.89 -0.93
CA SER A 112 -8.48 11.65 0.10
C SER A 112 -7.58 12.59 0.93
N GLY A 113 -6.26 12.49 0.78
CA GLY A 113 -5.29 13.28 1.54
C GLY A 113 -5.01 12.76 2.95
N ASP A 114 -5.54 11.59 3.33
CA ASP A 114 -5.21 10.91 4.60
C ASP A 114 -3.85 10.18 4.52
N VAL A 115 -2.78 10.98 4.52
CA VAL A 115 -1.41 10.47 4.47
C VAL A 115 -1.04 9.70 5.74
N ARG A 116 -1.65 10.02 6.88
CA ARG A 116 -1.38 9.34 8.16
C ARG A 116 -2.00 7.94 8.17
N GLY A 117 -3.23 7.79 7.67
CA GLY A 117 -3.86 6.48 7.48
C GLY A 117 -3.08 5.61 6.50
N ALA A 118 -2.54 6.19 5.43
CA ALA A 118 -1.72 5.47 4.45
C ALA A 118 -0.52 4.72 5.08
N VAL A 119 0.11 5.29 6.14
CA VAL A 119 1.27 4.69 6.83
C VAL A 119 0.97 3.30 7.37
N ALA A 120 -0.28 3.03 7.78
CA ALA A 120 -0.67 1.72 8.31
C ALA A 120 -0.50 0.58 7.29
N TYR A 121 -0.44 0.90 5.99
CA TYR A 121 -0.29 -0.07 4.91
C TYR A 121 1.15 -0.20 4.40
N LEU A 122 2.11 0.51 5.01
CA LEU A 122 3.48 0.56 4.55
C LEU A 122 4.41 -0.32 5.39
N ALA A 123 5.46 -0.79 4.76
CA ALA A 123 6.61 -1.38 5.40
C ALA A 123 7.81 -0.46 5.22
N PHE A 124 8.53 -0.24 6.31
CA PHE A 124 9.79 0.50 6.29
C PHE A 124 10.95 -0.48 6.18
N PRO A 125 12.04 -0.09 5.51
CA PRO A 125 12.24 1.17 4.80
C PRO A 125 11.41 1.26 3.51
N PHE A 126 10.86 2.45 3.23
CA PHE A 126 9.95 2.72 2.13
C PHE A 126 10.63 3.54 1.03
N GLN A 127 10.47 3.14 -0.23
CA GLN A 127 10.95 3.89 -1.38
C GLN A 127 9.82 4.70 -2.02
N LEU A 128 9.94 6.02 -2.02
CA LEU A 128 9.08 6.91 -2.77
C LEU A 128 9.88 7.52 -3.92
N GLU A 129 9.58 7.13 -5.16
CA GLU A 129 10.32 7.56 -6.34
C GLU A 129 11.83 7.30 -6.19
N GLU A 130 12.63 8.36 -6.10
CA GLU A 130 14.09 8.34 -5.96
C GLU A 130 14.54 8.40 -4.50
N ARG A 131 13.62 8.66 -3.56
CA ARG A 131 13.94 8.87 -2.14
C ARG A 131 13.56 7.67 -1.30
N ARG A 132 14.49 7.26 -0.44
CA ARG A 132 14.27 6.25 0.58
C ARG A 132 13.93 6.92 1.91
N PHE A 133 12.97 6.34 2.61
CA PHE A 133 12.53 6.75 3.94
C PHE A 133 12.62 5.58 4.89
N ASP A 134 13.41 5.71 5.96
CA ASP A 134 13.56 4.65 6.96
C ASP A 134 12.51 4.76 8.08
N ALA A 135 11.79 5.88 8.15
CA ALA A 135 10.77 6.17 9.17
C ALA A 135 9.52 6.84 8.56
N PRO A 136 8.35 6.74 9.20
CA PRO A 136 7.10 7.26 8.67
C PRO A 136 7.00 8.79 8.67
N GLU A 137 7.52 9.47 9.70
CA GLU A 137 7.41 10.93 9.84
C GLU A 137 7.95 11.72 8.63
N PRO A 138 9.19 11.47 8.13
CA PRO A 138 9.69 12.19 6.97
C PRO A 138 8.95 11.86 5.67
N LEU A 139 8.41 10.63 5.55
CA LEU A 139 7.59 10.23 4.40
C LEU A 139 6.27 11.00 4.40
N VAL A 140 5.57 11.04 5.54
CA VAL A 140 4.30 11.77 5.69
C VAL A 140 4.49 13.24 5.37
N ALA A 141 5.53 13.89 5.90
CA ALA A 141 5.81 15.30 5.60
C ALA A 141 6.02 15.54 4.09
N THR A 142 6.69 14.60 3.41
CA THR A 142 6.91 14.66 1.97
C THR A 142 5.59 14.51 1.20
N TRP A 143 4.80 13.47 1.49
CA TRP A 143 3.52 13.26 0.82
C TRP A 143 2.50 14.36 1.08
N VAL A 144 2.39 14.90 2.31
CA VAL A 144 1.52 16.06 2.58
C VAL A 144 1.89 17.24 1.68
N LYS A 145 3.19 17.50 1.49
CA LYS A 145 3.66 18.57 0.60
C LYS A 145 3.33 18.28 -0.86
N GLU A 146 3.65 17.08 -1.34
CA GLU A 146 3.42 16.67 -2.74
C GLU A 146 1.93 16.66 -3.08
N LEU A 147 1.10 16.05 -2.23
CA LEU A 147 -0.33 15.92 -2.47
C LEU A 147 -1.06 17.26 -2.38
N ARG A 148 -0.62 18.21 -1.54
CA ARG A 148 -1.21 19.56 -1.52
C ARG A 148 -0.98 20.31 -2.84
N ASN A 149 0.13 20.02 -3.53
CA ASN A 149 0.45 20.62 -4.82
C ASN A 149 -0.20 19.88 -5.99
N LYS A 150 -0.64 18.63 -5.78
CA LYS A 150 -1.37 17.84 -6.78
C LYS A 150 -2.88 18.05 -6.58
N ARG A 151 -3.62 18.21 -7.68
CA ARG A 151 -5.10 18.22 -7.65
C ARG A 151 -5.64 16.79 -7.56
N THR A 152 -5.49 16.16 -6.41
CA THR A 152 -5.95 14.77 -6.19
C THR A 152 -7.47 14.65 -6.33
N ASP A 153 -8.21 15.76 -6.17
CA ASP A 153 -9.65 15.88 -6.46
C ASP A 153 -10.03 15.52 -7.90
N LEU A 154 -9.13 15.70 -8.85
CA LEU A 154 -9.33 15.37 -10.25
C LEU A 154 -8.82 13.99 -10.64
N VAL A 155 -8.24 13.26 -9.69
CA VAL A 155 -7.67 11.95 -9.96
C VAL A 155 -8.71 10.89 -9.69
N THR A 156 -9.00 10.06 -10.70
CA THR A 156 -9.91 8.92 -10.60
C THR A 156 -9.12 7.63 -10.71
N LEU A 157 -9.33 6.73 -9.76
CA LEU A 157 -8.82 5.36 -9.83
C LEU A 157 -9.74 4.54 -10.74
N TYR A 158 -9.21 4.07 -11.88
CA TYR A 158 -9.98 3.24 -12.82
C TYR A 158 -9.87 1.75 -12.51
N ASP A 159 -8.66 1.27 -12.23
CA ASP A 159 -8.39 -0.14 -11.98
C ASP A 159 -7.10 -0.33 -11.18
N ILE A 160 -6.99 -1.47 -10.50
CA ILE A 160 -5.76 -1.95 -9.87
C ILE A 160 -5.50 -3.39 -10.32
N GLU A 161 -4.48 -3.53 -11.15
CA GLU A 161 -3.99 -4.84 -11.56
C GLU A 161 -2.89 -5.30 -10.61
N VAL A 162 -3.03 -6.50 -10.02
CA VAL A 162 -2.03 -7.07 -9.12
C VAL A 162 -1.41 -8.30 -9.75
N LEU A 163 -0.09 -8.34 -9.79
CA LEU A 163 0.67 -9.36 -10.49
C LEU A 163 2.04 -9.58 -9.83
N PRO A 164 2.59 -10.81 -9.88
CA PRO A 164 3.94 -11.08 -9.40
C PRO A 164 4.96 -10.18 -10.10
N TYR A 165 6.02 -9.78 -9.40
CA TYR A 165 7.03 -8.86 -9.96
C TYR A 165 7.65 -9.37 -11.28
N ALA A 166 7.87 -10.68 -11.42
CA ALA A 166 8.36 -11.26 -12.66
C ALA A 166 7.38 -11.09 -13.84
N GLU A 167 6.07 -11.08 -13.59
CA GLU A 167 5.06 -10.83 -14.61
C GLU A 167 4.96 -9.35 -14.96
N LEU A 168 5.25 -8.46 -14.01
CA LEU A 168 5.33 -7.00 -14.25
C LEU A 168 6.38 -6.73 -15.32
N GLU A 169 7.55 -7.32 -15.14
CA GLU A 169 8.67 -7.16 -16.07
C GLU A 169 8.35 -7.66 -17.48
N ARG A 170 7.51 -8.71 -17.58
CA ARG A 170 7.07 -9.27 -18.86
C ARG A 170 6.01 -8.42 -19.54
N LYS A 171 5.02 -7.91 -18.78
CA LYS A 171 3.87 -7.17 -19.31
C LYS A 171 4.19 -5.70 -19.57
N TYR A 172 4.89 -5.06 -18.65
CA TYR A 172 5.18 -3.63 -18.65
C TYR A 172 6.65 -3.30 -18.97
N GLY A 173 7.51 -4.32 -19.07
CA GLY A 173 8.95 -4.15 -19.25
C GLY A 173 9.67 -3.94 -17.92
N LYS A 174 10.99 -3.72 -17.99
CA LYS A 174 11.79 -3.49 -16.78
C LYS A 174 11.29 -2.24 -16.05
N PRO A 175 10.88 -2.35 -14.77
CA PRO A 175 10.53 -1.19 -13.99
C PRO A 175 11.75 -0.28 -13.83
N PRO A 176 11.53 1.00 -13.49
CA PRO A 176 12.61 1.93 -13.22
C PRO A 176 13.67 1.31 -12.30
N ALA A 177 14.96 1.49 -12.61
CA ALA A 177 16.06 0.84 -11.87
C ALA A 177 16.02 1.10 -10.36
N ARG A 178 15.42 2.23 -9.96
CA ARG A 178 15.10 2.61 -8.57
C ARG A 178 14.25 1.58 -7.82
N LEU A 179 13.35 0.87 -8.49
CA LEU A 179 12.53 -0.18 -7.88
C LEU A 179 13.28 -1.51 -7.78
N GLY A 180 14.01 -1.89 -8.83
CA GLY A 180 14.73 -3.18 -8.89
C GLY A 180 15.90 -3.29 -7.90
N ALA A 181 16.51 -2.17 -7.50
CA ALA A 181 17.62 -2.15 -6.54
C ALA A 181 17.21 -2.48 -5.09
N ILE A 182 15.90 -2.45 -4.80
CA ILE A 182 15.38 -2.45 -3.43
C ILE A 182 14.75 -3.79 -3.06
N ILE A 183 14.55 -4.67 -4.04
CA ILE A 183 13.95 -5.99 -3.84
C ILE A 183 14.96 -6.89 -3.13
N PRO A 184 14.67 -7.32 -1.89
CA PRO A 184 15.55 -8.26 -1.19
C PRO A 184 15.52 -9.61 -1.91
N ARG A 185 16.69 -10.25 -2.04
CA ARG A 185 16.79 -11.57 -2.67
C ARG A 185 15.95 -12.59 -1.90
N GLY A 186 15.20 -13.41 -2.63
CA GLY A 186 14.37 -14.47 -2.05
C GLY A 186 13.07 -13.98 -1.40
N THR A 187 12.70 -12.70 -1.54
CA THR A 187 11.40 -12.19 -1.07
C THR A 187 10.38 -12.25 -2.19
N GLU A 188 9.19 -12.78 -1.89
CA GLU A 188 8.06 -12.72 -2.81
C GLU A 188 7.54 -11.28 -2.88
N VAL A 189 7.58 -10.71 -4.08
CA VAL A 189 7.16 -9.34 -4.35
C VAL A 189 6.05 -9.34 -5.38
N TYR A 190 4.97 -8.66 -5.04
CA TYR A 190 3.88 -8.36 -5.95
C TYR A 190 3.90 -6.88 -6.31
N ALA A 191 3.53 -6.58 -7.54
CA ALA A 191 3.29 -5.23 -8.00
C ALA A 191 1.77 -5.01 -8.15
N ALA A 192 1.29 -3.90 -7.60
CA ALA A 192 -0.02 -3.36 -7.93
C ALA A 192 0.19 -2.18 -8.89
N VAL A 193 -0.40 -2.27 -10.07
CA VAL A 193 -0.41 -1.21 -11.08
C VAL A 193 -1.77 -0.54 -11.04
N ALA A 194 -1.82 0.65 -10.46
CA ALA A 194 -3.03 1.47 -10.37
C ALA A 194 -3.12 2.41 -11.57
N ASN A 195 -4.27 2.45 -12.23
CA ASN A 195 -4.56 3.41 -13.28
C ASN A 195 -5.24 4.65 -12.68
N LEU A 196 -4.47 5.73 -12.53
CA LEU A 196 -4.89 7.02 -11.99
C LEU A 196 -5.11 8.01 -13.13
N SER A 197 -6.36 8.24 -13.53
CA SER A 197 -6.71 9.16 -14.62
C SER A 197 -5.95 8.91 -15.94
N GLY A 198 -5.62 7.64 -16.26
CA GLY A 198 -4.86 7.26 -17.45
C GLY A 198 -3.34 7.19 -17.25
N ARG A 199 -2.83 7.43 -16.02
CA ARG A 199 -1.42 7.29 -15.65
C ARG A 199 -1.22 6.07 -14.76
N ALA A 200 -0.15 5.34 -14.99
CA ALA A 200 0.15 4.14 -14.22
C ALA A 200 0.99 4.48 -12.99
N ALA A 201 0.45 4.23 -11.79
CA ALA A 201 1.19 4.23 -10.55
C ALA A 201 1.51 2.78 -10.15
N ILE A 202 2.77 2.48 -9.87
CA ILE A 202 3.25 1.15 -9.49
C ILE A 202 3.58 1.16 -8.00
N ILE A 203 3.00 0.20 -7.28
CA ILE A 203 3.21 -0.01 -5.85
C ILE A 203 3.73 -1.42 -5.63
N LEU A 204 4.86 -1.57 -4.92
CA LEU A 204 5.42 -2.87 -4.62
C LEU A 204 5.08 -3.33 -3.21
N TYR A 205 4.67 -4.59 -3.11
CA TYR A 205 4.24 -5.24 -1.87
C TYR A 205 5.15 -6.40 -1.53
N ARG A 206 5.41 -6.55 -0.24
CA ARG A 206 6.07 -7.73 0.34
C ARG A 206 5.24 -8.24 1.52
N GLN A 207 5.39 -9.52 1.82
CA GLN A 207 4.81 -10.10 3.02
C GLN A 207 5.63 -9.69 4.25
N THR A 208 4.94 -9.30 5.31
CA THR A 208 5.48 -8.97 6.64
C THR A 208 4.71 -9.74 7.70
N GLU A 209 5.12 -9.64 8.98
CA GLU A 209 4.39 -10.24 10.11
C GLU A 209 2.94 -9.72 10.19
N ASP A 210 2.73 -8.44 9.86
CA ASP A 210 1.42 -7.77 9.84
C ASP A 210 0.64 -7.96 8.52
N GLY A 211 1.09 -8.88 7.66
CA GLY A 211 0.49 -9.15 6.34
C GLY A 211 1.18 -8.43 5.19
N TRP A 212 0.46 -8.24 4.08
CA TRP A 212 0.99 -7.58 2.89
C TRP A 212 1.09 -6.07 3.09
N LYS A 213 2.30 -5.53 2.92
CA LYS A 213 2.59 -4.11 3.11
C LYS A 213 3.35 -3.55 1.91
N ALA A 214 3.03 -2.31 1.54
CA ALA A 214 3.71 -1.60 0.47
C ALA A 214 5.08 -1.12 0.95
N PHE A 215 6.13 -1.34 0.16
CA PHE A 215 7.48 -0.87 0.49
C PHE A 215 8.08 0.03 -0.59
N ALA A 216 7.41 0.19 -1.73
CA ALA A 216 7.80 1.15 -2.76
C ALA A 216 6.60 1.70 -3.53
N TYR A 217 6.70 2.93 -4.01
CA TYR A 217 5.71 3.61 -4.86
C TYR A 217 6.41 4.42 -5.96
N THR A 218 5.81 4.42 -7.17
CA THR A 218 6.19 5.34 -8.26
C THR A 218 4.99 5.69 -9.17
N ASP A 219 4.83 6.93 -9.63
CA ASP A 219 3.80 7.40 -10.61
C ASP A 219 4.31 8.18 -11.83
#